data_AF-A0A6P0IRC5-F1
#
_entry.id   AF-A0A6P0IRC5-F1
#
_cell.length_a   1.000
_cell.length_b   1.000
_cell.length_c   1.000
_cell.angle_alpha   90.00
_cell.angle_beta   90.00
_cell.angle_gamma   90.00
#
_symmetry.space_group_name_H-M   'P 1'
#
loop_
_entity.id
_entity.type
_entity.pdbx_description
1 polymer ?
#
loop_
_entity_poly.entity_id
_entity_poly.type
_entity_poly.pdbx_seq_one_letter_code
_entity_poly.pdbx_strand_id
1 'polypeptide(L)' 'MDLSKIPAQPKPGLINVLIEIPAGSKNKYEFDKDLEAFALDRVLYASVQYPYDYGFVPNTLADDGDPLDGMV' A
#
# COMPACT_ATOMS: atom_id res chain seq x y z
N MET A 1 1.09 -11.60 7.62
CA MET A 1 2.39 -11.38 6.92
C MET A 1 3.24 -10.48 7.79
N ASP A 2 4.49 -10.84 8.06
CA ASP A 2 5.34 -10.07 8.98
C ASP A 2 6.04 -8.90 8.28
N LEU A 3 5.48 -7.69 8.40
CA LEU A 3 5.99 -6.46 7.80
C LEU A 3 7.32 -5.98 8.41
N SER A 4 7.66 -6.42 9.62
CA SER A 4 8.91 -6.01 10.29
C SER A 4 10.15 -6.52 9.55
N LYS A 5 10.00 -7.57 8.74
CA LYS A 5 11.06 -8.15 7.91
C LYS A 5 11.33 -7.39 6.62
N ILE A 6 10.47 -6.44 6.25
CA ILE A 6 10.58 -5.68 5.00
C ILE A 6 11.06 -4.26 5.35
N PRO A 7 12.36 -3.94 5.14
CA PRO A 7 12.87 -2.61 5.48
C PRO A 7 12.25 -1.55 4.54
N ALA A 8 11.92 -0.38 5.08
CA ALA A 8 11.42 0.76 4.29
C ALA A 8 12.39 1.14 3.17
N GLN A 9 13.68 1.21 3.50
CA GLN A 9 14.78 1.55 2.60
C GLN A 9 15.81 0.40 2.59
N PRO A 10 15.80 -0.49 1.59
CA PRO A 10 16.76 -1.58 1.54
C PRO A 10 18.18 -1.11 1.17
N LYS A 11 18.31 -0.01 0.42
CA LYS A 11 19.58 0.61 0.00
C LYS A 11 19.41 2.12 -0.19
N PRO A 12 20.49 2.93 -0.14
CA PRO A 12 20.41 4.35 -0.47
C PRO A 12 19.79 4.57 -1.86
N GLY A 13 18.77 5.43 -1.92
CA GLY A 13 18.04 5.74 -3.17
C GLY A 13 16.97 4.72 -3.59
N LEU A 14 16.76 3.63 -2.84
CA LEU A 14 15.69 2.67 -3.07
C LEU A 14 14.69 2.66 -1.91
N ILE A 15 13.41 2.45 -2.22
CA ILE A 15 12.32 2.33 -1.25
C ILE A 15 11.53 1.07 -1.60
N ASN A 16 11.15 0.29 -0.58
CA ASN A 16 10.21 -0.80 -0.74
C ASN A 16 8.79 -0.27 -0.59
N VAL A 17 7.95 -0.54 -1.58
CA VAL A 17 6.50 -0.25 -1.53
C VAL A 17 5.77 -1.57 -1.57
N LEU A 18 4.92 -1.83 -0.57
CA LEU A 18 4.03 -2.97 -0.57
C LEU A 18 2.77 -2.59 -1.34
N ILE A 19 2.52 -3.26 -2.46
CA ILE A 19 1.41 -2.93 -3.34
C ILE A 19 0.10 -3.49 -2.78
N GLU A 20 -0.89 -2.61 -2.61
CA GLU A 20 -2.24 -2.96 -2.20
C GLU A 20 -3.18 -3.00 -3.40
N ILE A 21 -3.01 -2.05 -4.33
CA ILE A 21 -3.89 -1.87 -5.47
C ILE A 21 -3.07 -1.93 -6.75
N PRO A 22 -3.20 -3.01 -7.53
CA PRO A 22 -2.54 -3.10 -8.82
C PRO A 22 -3.07 -2.04 -9.80
N ALA A 23 -2.19 -1.55 -10.68
CA ALA A 23 -2.56 -0.66 -11.77
C ALA A 23 -3.70 -1.27 -12.61
N GLY A 24 -4.71 -0.45 -12.94
CA GLY A 24 -5.91 -0.85 -13.65
C GLY A 24 -7.01 -1.44 -12.75
N SER A 25 -6.75 -1.65 -11.45
CA SER A 25 -7.77 -2.12 -10.52
C SER A 25 -8.78 -1.02 -10.17
N LYS A 26 -10.05 -1.42 -10.03
CA LYS A 26 -11.12 -0.62 -9.39
C LYS A 26 -11.35 -0.99 -7.94
N ASN A 27 -10.77 -2.09 -7.49
CA ASN A 27 -10.88 -2.58 -6.13
C ASN A 27 -9.79 -1.92 -5.31
N LYS A 28 -10.18 -1.09 -4.34
CA LYS A 28 -9.28 -0.60 -3.30
C LYS A 28 -9.18 -1.68 -2.24
N TYR A 29 -8.11 -2.46 -2.33
CA TYR A 29 -7.70 -3.30 -1.22
C TYR A 29 -6.86 -2.46 -0.25
N GLU A 30 -6.82 -2.92 0.99
CA GLU A 30 -6.05 -2.31 2.06
C GLU A 30 -5.53 -3.43 2.97
N PHE A 31 -4.30 -3.29 3.45
CA PHE A 31 -3.71 -4.24 4.37
C PHE A 31 -4.21 -3.97 5.79
N ASP A 32 -5.02 -4.87 6.31
CA ASP A 32 -5.49 -4.81 7.69
C ASP A 32 -4.39 -5.33 8.63
N LYS A 33 -3.90 -4.44 9.51
CA LYS A 33 -2.81 -4.72 10.45
C LYS A 33 -3.19 -5.74 11.53
N ASP A 34 -4.48 -5.82 11.89
CA ASP A 34 -4.98 -6.73 12.93
C ASP A 34 -5.25 -8.13 12.35
N LEU A 35 -5.78 -8.19 11.14
CA LEU A 35 -6.05 -9.45 10.42
C LEU A 35 -4.81 -10.02 9.72
N GLU A 36 -3.76 -9.22 9.58
CA GLU A 36 -2.57 -9.47 8.78
C GLU A 36 -2.87 -9.93 7.33
N ALA A 37 -3.92 -9.38 6.74
CA ALA A 37 -4.45 -9.78 5.43
C ALA A 37 -4.93 -8.57 4.62
N PHE A 38 -4.92 -8.73 3.29
CA PHE A 38 -5.54 -7.75 2.40
C PHE A 38 -7.06 -7.91 2.42
N ALA A 39 -7.75 -6.84 2.80
CA ALA A 39 -9.19 -6.76 2.78
C ALA A 39 -9.64 -5.80 1.67
N LEU A 40 -10.79 -6.08 1.06
CA LEU A 40 -11.43 -5.13 0.17
C LEU A 40 -12.06 -4.02 1.03
N ASP A 41 -11.48 -2.82 1.02
CA ASP A 41 -12.09 -1.64 1.64
C ASP A 41 -13.33 -1.24 0.84
N ARG A 42 -13.15 -1.03 -0.48
CA ARG A 42 -14.26 -0.66 -1.37
C ARG A 42 -13.95 -0.89 -2.85
N VAL A 43 -15.01 -0.88 -3.66
CA VAL A 43 -14.92 -0.70 -5.11
C VAL A 43 -15.12 0.78 -5.43
N LEU A 44 -14.31 1.36 -6.31
CA LEU A 44 -14.45 2.76 -6.71
C LEU A 44 -15.84 3.02 -7.33
N TYR A 45 -16.53 4.03 -6.82
CA TYR A 45 -17.91 4.36 -7.24
C TYR A 45 -18.00 4.92 -8.66
N ALA A 46 -16.97 5.61 -9.11
CA ALA A 46 -16.90 6.16 -10.46
C ALA A 46 -16.28 5.14 -11.43
N SER A 47 -16.48 5.34 -12.74
CA SER A 47 -15.83 4.52 -13.78
C SER A 47 -14.36 4.92 -13.99
N VAL A 48 -13.61 4.95 -12.91
CA VAL A 48 -12.17 5.20 -12.85
C VAL A 48 -11.46 3.97 -12.30
N GLN A 49 -10.16 3.88 -12.55
CA GLN A 49 -9.28 2.82 -12.06
C GLN A 49 -7.96 3.45 -11.63
N TYR A 50 -7.21 2.78 -10.73
CA TYR A 50 -5.89 3.26 -10.35
C TYR A 50 -4.96 3.25 -11.58
N PRO A 51 -4.34 4.38 -11.95
CA PRO A 51 -3.49 4.44 -13.16
C PRO A 51 -2.13 3.77 -12.98
N TYR A 52 -1.70 3.57 -11.74
CA TYR A 52 -0.40 3.04 -11.32
C TYR A 52 -0.59 2.06 -10.17
N ASP A 53 0.45 1.30 -9.84
CA ASP A 53 0.42 0.45 -8.65
C ASP A 53 0.46 1.36 -7.42
N TYR A 54 -0.50 1.19 -6.51
CA TYR A 54 -0.61 1.96 -5.28
C TYR A 54 -0.42 1.06 -4.07
N GLY A 55 0.25 1.61 -3.06
CA GLY A 55 0.38 0.98 -1.76
C GLY A 55 1.20 1.86 -0.82
N PHE A 56 1.89 1.25 0.13
CA PHE A 56 2.57 1.99 1.19
C PHE A 56 3.98 1.48 1.47
N VAL A 57 4.78 2.32 2.12
CA VAL A 57 6.15 2.01 2.55
C VAL A 57 6.11 1.39 3.95
N PRO A 58 6.49 0.11 4.13
CA PRO A 58 6.45 -0.55 5.42
C PRO A 58 7.35 0.15 6.46
N ASN A 59 6.99 0.07 7.73
CA ASN A 59 7.79 0.60 8.85
C ASN A 59 8.04 2.11 8.78
N THR A 60 7.06 2.86 8.28
CA THR A 60 7.05 4.33 8.29
C THR A 60 5.81 4.83 9.02
N LEU A 61 5.83 6.10 9.41
CA LEU A 61 4.70 6.80 10.02
C LEU A 61 4.65 8.20 9.43
N ALA A 62 3.59 8.50 8.69
CA ALA A 62 3.28 9.82 8.16
C ALA A 62 2.43 10.62 9.16
N ASP A 63 2.19 11.90 8.84
CA ASP A 63 1.50 12.84 9.73
C ASP A 63 0.01 12.53 9.92
N ASP A 64 -0.58 11.71 9.04
CA ASP A 64 -1.95 11.23 9.12
C ASP A 64 -2.12 10.00 10.05
N GLY A 65 -1.02 9.46 10.56
CA GLY A 65 -1.00 8.30 11.45
C GLY A 65 -0.86 6.96 10.75
N ASP A 66 -0.75 6.95 9.42
CA ASP A 66 -0.55 5.74 8.63
C ASP A 66 0.85 5.66 8.01
N PRO A 67 1.26 4.49 7.47
CA PRO A 67 2.49 4.38 6.72
C PRO A 67 2.47 5.30 5.50
N LEU A 68 3.64 5.76 5.08
CA LEU A 68 3.78 6.64 3.92
C LEU A 68 3.30 5.95 2.64
N ASP A 69 2.35 6.56 1.95
CA ASP A 69 1.85 6.08 0.66
C ASP A 69 2.85 6.26 -0.49
N GLY A 70 2.74 5.40 -1.49
CA GLY A 70 3.54 5.40 -2.70
C GLY A 70 2.76 4.96 -3.93
N MET A 71 3.16 5.51 -5.09
CA MET A 71 2.71 5.08 -6.40
C MET A 71 3.94 4.70 -7.23
N VAL A 72 3.84 3.60 -8.00
CA VAL A 72 4.92 3.05 -8.82
C VAL A 72 4.59 3.08 -10.30
#